data_AF-A0AAV0CYD8-F1
#
_entry.id   AF-A0AAV0CYD8-F1
#
_cell.length_a   1.000
_cell.length_b   1.000
_cell.length_c   1.000
_cell.angle_alpha   90.00
_cell.angle_beta   90.00
_cell.angle_gamma   90.00
#
_symmetry.space_group_name_H-M   'P 1'
#
loop_
_entity.id
_entity.type
_entity.pdbx_description
1 polymer ?
#
loop_
_entity_poly.entity_id
_entity_poly.type
_entity_poly.pdbx_seq_one_letter_code
_entity_poly.pdbx_strand_id
1 'polypeptide(L)'
;MTAKQMEQVQKKLAMLNYPRANAPAQALLFAGMERYALLEWLFFKLLGDKSPFSQQNLQGDEETSRIQYLAEIAKFLGITTTVDTDAIQGRGSYEDRTEMLRLIVDLVEASLYADNPKWSVDEQVSKDIQLIDAISEKQAQIFSEECKLFPADVQIQSIYPLPEIGDLEKQLSDQSNRLVSIQEMVDDLASKHPYNPDEEYVEVEAILRAHLETFLETAKSFNTIYNKEIRPWTHMMEVPQLHGFGPAANRLLEAYKMLWKFLGNLKNLRDSHAAVAVGSLTETVGGEPSSVTRIISECETALTLLNRDLSILSASIAREQGVDDS
;
A
#
# COMPACT_ATOMS: atom_id res chain seq x y z
N MET A 1 -40.62 5.31 -17.14
CA MET A 1 -39.56 4.45 -16.56
C MET A 1 -38.17 5.08 -16.72
N THR A 2 -37.91 5.71 -17.86
CA THR A 2 -36.64 6.39 -18.20
C THR A 2 -36.23 7.58 -17.32
N ALA A 3 -37.17 8.40 -16.86
CA ALA A 3 -36.86 9.50 -15.92
C ALA A 3 -36.32 8.98 -14.57
N LYS A 4 -36.84 7.84 -14.09
CA LYS A 4 -36.40 7.18 -12.85
C LYS A 4 -35.01 6.56 -13.01
N GLN A 5 -34.67 6.08 -14.21
CA GLN A 5 -33.33 5.57 -14.52
C GLN A 5 -32.29 6.69 -14.49
N MET A 6 -32.60 7.87 -15.06
CA MET A 6 -31.67 9.01 -14.99
C MET A 6 -31.49 9.58 -13.58
N GLU A 7 -32.53 9.56 -12.75
CA GLU A 7 -32.42 9.92 -11.34
C GLU A 7 -31.46 8.98 -10.58
N GLN A 8 -31.48 7.68 -10.90
CA GLN A 8 -30.53 6.70 -10.37
C GLN A 8 -29.10 6.98 -10.86
N VAL A 9 -28.92 7.28 -12.16
CA VAL A 9 -27.62 7.65 -12.72
C VAL A 9 -27.05 8.89 -12.00
N GLN A 10 -27.85 9.95 -11.83
CA GLN A 10 -27.41 11.16 -11.12
C GLN A 10 -27.07 10.89 -9.65
N LYS A 11 -27.86 10.06 -8.96
CA LYS A 11 -27.55 9.64 -7.59
C LYS A 11 -26.20 8.90 -7.51
N LYS A 12 -25.93 8.00 -8.46
CA LYS A 12 -24.64 7.30 -8.54
C LYS A 12 -23.50 8.26 -8.84
N LEU A 13 -23.66 9.17 -9.79
CA LEU A 13 -22.65 10.21 -10.08
C LEU A 13 -22.31 11.06 -8.85
N ALA A 14 -23.30 11.39 -8.01
CA ALA A 14 -23.07 12.08 -6.75
C ALA A 14 -22.26 11.22 -5.76
N MET A 15 -22.57 9.93 -5.64
CA MET A 15 -21.80 8.99 -4.80
C MET A 15 -20.35 8.81 -5.29
N LEU A 16 -20.14 8.82 -6.60
CA LEU A 16 -18.83 8.71 -7.22
C LEU A 16 -18.03 10.03 -7.16
N ASN A 17 -18.57 11.07 -6.54
CA ASN A 17 -17.99 12.42 -6.43
C ASN A 17 -17.73 13.08 -7.78
N TYR A 18 -18.61 12.88 -8.77
CA TYR A 18 -18.53 13.63 -10.03
C TYR A 18 -18.80 15.12 -9.76
N PRO A 19 -17.89 16.06 -10.11
CA PRO A 19 -18.02 17.47 -9.74
C PRO A 19 -19.27 18.17 -10.27
N ARG A 20 -19.86 17.66 -11.36
CA ARG A 20 -21.07 18.21 -12.00
C ARG A 20 -22.27 17.26 -11.90
N ALA A 21 -22.34 16.44 -10.85
CA ALA A 21 -23.44 15.48 -10.65
C ALA A 21 -24.84 16.13 -10.62
N ASN A 22 -24.93 17.42 -10.27
CA ASN A 22 -26.17 18.18 -10.22
C ASN A 22 -26.61 18.76 -11.59
N ALA A 23 -25.85 18.50 -12.67
CA ALA A 23 -26.22 18.96 -14.01
C ALA A 23 -27.58 18.37 -14.43
N PRO A 24 -28.41 19.12 -15.18
CA PRO A 24 -29.71 18.63 -15.61
C PRO A 24 -29.55 17.41 -16.53
N ALA A 25 -30.41 16.40 -16.38
CA ALA A 25 -30.33 15.15 -17.13
C ALA A 25 -30.26 15.36 -18.65
N GLN A 26 -30.96 16.37 -19.16
CA GLN A 26 -30.90 16.78 -20.58
C GLN A 26 -29.48 17.16 -21.03
N ALA A 27 -28.69 17.84 -20.19
CA ALA A 27 -27.34 18.25 -20.55
C ALA A 27 -26.33 17.09 -20.57
N LEU A 28 -26.62 16.01 -19.84
CA LEU A 28 -25.79 14.79 -19.83
C LEU A 28 -26.13 13.86 -21.01
N LEU A 29 -27.39 13.84 -21.44
CA LEU A 29 -27.89 12.92 -22.47
C LEU A 29 -27.67 13.40 -23.90
N PHE A 30 -27.60 14.70 -24.13
CA PHE A 30 -27.52 15.29 -25.46
C PHE A 30 -26.11 15.86 -25.72
N ALA A 31 -25.79 16.05 -27.00
CA ALA A 31 -24.53 16.66 -27.42
C ALA A 31 -24.28 17.99 -26.69
N GLY A 32 -23.07 18.14 -26.16
CA GLY A 32 -22.66 19.35 -25.48
C GLY A 32 -21.56 19.10 -24.43
N MET A 33 -21.00 20.20 -23.94
CA MET A 33 -19.83 20.19 -23.06
C MET A 33 -20.03 19.40 -21.77
N GLU A 34 -21.23 19.38 -21.20
CA GLU A 34 -21.53 18.63 -19.97
C GLU A 34 -21.45 17.12 -20.19
N ARG A 35 -22.00 16.61 -21.31
CA ARG A 35 -21.89 15.20 -21.69
C ARG A 35 -20.44 14.80 -21.94
N TYR A 36 -19.69 15.61 -22.69
CA TYR A 36 -18.30 15.28 -23.02
C TYR A 36 -17.40 15.32 -21.77
N ALA A 37 -17.60 16.30 -20.89
CA ALA A 37 -16.89 16.35 -19.61
C ALA A 37 -17.23 15.17 -18.70
N LEU A 38 -18.49 14.71 -18.70
CA LEU A 38 -18.89 13.53 -17.96
C LEU A 38 -18.22 12.27 -18.52
N LEU A 39 -18.28 12.04 -19.83
CA LEU A 39 -17.68 10.87 -20.47
C LEU A 39 -16.16 10.84 -20.27
N GLU A 40 -15.49 11.98 -20.43
CA GLU A 40 -14.05 12.10 -20.17
C GLU A 40 -13.70 11.74 -18.73
N TRP A 41 -14.46 12.25 -17.76
CA TRP A 41 -14.24 11.95 -16.35
C TRP A 41 -14.47 10.46 -16.03
N LEU A 42 -15.54 9.86 -16.58
CA LEU A 42 -15.83 8.44 -16.39
C LEU A 42 -14.75 7.55 -17.01
N PHE A 43 -14.31 7.88 -18.23
CA PHE A 43 -13.26 7.13 -18.92
C PHE A 43 -11.91 7.24 -18.20
N PHE A 44 -11.56 8.42 -17.71
CA PHE A 44 -10.33 8.60 -16.94
C PHE A 44 -10.36 7.80 -15.62
N LYS A 45 -11.53 7.73 -14.97
CA LYS A 45 -11.72 6.88 -13.78
C LYS A 45 -11.52 5.38 -14.06
N LEU A 46 -11.92 4.90 -15.25
CA LEU A 46 -11.72 3.50 -15.64
C LEU A 46 -10.27 3.19 -16.03
N LEU A 47 -9.60 4.12 -16.71
CA LEU A 47 -8.28 3.87 -17.29
C LEU A 47 -7.12 4.21 -16.35
N GLY A 48 -7.33 5.12 -15.38
CA GLY A 48 -6.32 5.56 -14.43
C GLY A 48 -5.20 6.42 -15.04
N ASP A 49 -4.30 6.92 -14.18
CA ASP A 49 -3.31 7.93 -14.55
C ASP A 49 -2.28 7.47 -15.60
N LYS A 50 -2.05 6.15 -15.71
CA LYS A 50 -1.13 5.54 -16.68
C LYS A 50 -1.77 5.19 -18.02
N SER A 51 -2.98 5.70 -18.27
CA SER A 51 -3.70 5.47 -19.52
C SER A 51 -2.87 5.85 -20.75
N PRO A 52 -2.91 5.07 -21.85
CA PRO A 52 -2.28 5.47 -23.11
C PRO A 52 -2.95 6.71 -23.72
N PHE A 53 -4.08 7.14 -23.17
CA PHE A 53 -4.82 8.31 -23.58
C PHE A 53 -4.45 9.57 -22.77
N SER A 54 -3.65 9.49 -21.71
CA SER A 54 -3.42 10.60 -20.76
C SER A 54 -2.81 11.88 -21.35
N GLN A 55 -2.30 11.87 -22.60
CA GLN A 55 -1.63 13.03 -23.21
C GLN A 55 -1.74 13.06 -24.74
N GLN A 56 -2.89 13.46 -25.28
CA GLN A 56 -2.93 13.96 -26.65
C GLN A 56 -3.20 15.48 -26.66
N ASN A 57 -2.23 16.24 -27.17
CA ASN A 57 -2.43 17.63 -27.55
C ASN A 57 -3.49 17.65 -28.67
N LEU A 58 -4.73 17.98 -28.32
CA LEU A 58 -5.83 18.16 -29.27
C LEU A 58 -5.48 19.34 -30.20
N GLN A 59 -4.86 19.08 -31.35
CA GLN A 59 -4.67 20.06 -32.42
C GLN A 59 -5.79 19.89 -33.44
N GLY A 60 -6.75 20.81 -33.45
CA GLY A 60 -7.92 20.79 -34.34
C GLY A 60 -9.07 21.63 -33.77
N ASP A 61 -10.22 21.60 -34.43
CA ASP A 61 -11.48 22.10 -33.87
C ASP A 61 -11.75 21.36 -32.55
N GLU A 62 -11.59 22.06 -31.42
CA GLU A 62 -11.44 21.46 -30.09
C GLU A 62 -12.58 20.49 -29.75
N GLU A 63 -13.79 20.77 -30.21
CA GLU A 63 -14.96 19.93 -29.97
C GLU A 63 -14.96 18.67 -30.84
N THR A 64 -14.71 18.80 -32.15
CA THR A 64 -14.69 17.65 -33.08
C THR A 64 -13.56 16.69 -32.74
N SER A 65 -12.37 17.20 -32.44
CA SER A 65 -11.22 16.41 -32.00
C SER A 65 -11.47 15.71 -30.66
N ARG A 66 -12.15 16.38 -29.71
CA ARG A 66 -12.51 15.79 -28.41
C ARG A 66 -13.53 14.68 -28.56
N ILE A 67 -14.54 14.84 -29.42
CA ILE A 67 -15.54 13.80 -29.69
C ILE A 67 -14.87 12.56 -30.31
N GLN A 68 -13.98 12.78 -31.27
CA GLN A 68 -13.22 11.71 -31.90
C GLN A 68 -12.36 10.94 -30.89
N TYR A 69 -11.65 11.66 -30.02
CA TYR A 69 -10.83 11.08 -28.95
C TYR A 69 -11.67 10.28 -27.94
N LEU A 70 -12.82 10.79 -27.50
CA LEU A 70 -13.74 10.04 -26.64
C LEU A 70 -14.29 8.79 -27.32
N ALA A 71 -14.55 8.82 -28.62
CA ALA A 71 -15.02 7.67 -29.39
C ALA A 71 -13.94 6.58 -29.51
N GLU A 72 -12.66 6.97 -29.61
CA GLU A 72 -11.54 6.04 -29.59
C GLU A 72 -11.39 5.36 -28.24
N ILE A 73 -11.55 6.11 -27.14
CA ILE A 73 -11.54 5.53 -25.79
C ILE A 73 -12.74 4.58 -25.61
N ALA A 74 -13.94 4.97 -26.03
CA ALA A 74 -15.13 4.12 -25.91
C ALA A 74 -14.97 2.80 -26.67
N LYS A 75 -14.36 2.83 -27.86
CA LYS A 75 -14.00 1.62 -28.60
C LYS A 75 -12.96 0.79 -27.84
N PHE A 76 -11.91 1.43 -27.32
CA PHE A 76 -10.85 0.73 -26.58
C PHE A 76 -11.39 0.02 -25.33
N LEU A 77 -12.29 0.66 -24.60
CA LEU A 77 -12.97 0.09 -23.43
C LEU A 77 -14.04 -0.97 -23.80
N GLY A 78 -14.27 -1.21 -25.09
CA GLY A 78 -15.29 -2.15 -25.57
C GLY A 78 -16.74 -1.68 -25.35
N ILE A 79 -16.95 -0.40 -25.03
CA ILE A 79 -18.28 0.21 -24.87
C ILE A 79 -18.98 0.31 -26.23
N THR A 80 -18.22 0.61 -27.29
CA THR A 80 -18.68 0.58 -28.69
C THR A 80 -17.84 -0.40 -29.48
N THR A 81 -18.43 -1.05 -30.50
CA THR A 81 -17.72 -2.00 -31.37
C THR A 81 -16.79 -1.31 -32.37
N THR A 82 -17.10 -0.06 -32.72
CA THR A 82 -16.32 0.79 -33.64
C THR A 82 -16.09 2.17 -33.02
N VAL A 83 -15.29 3.01 -33.69
CA VAL A 83 -15.15 4.42 -33.31
C VAL A 83 -16.43 5.14 -33.72
N ASP A 84 -17.36 5.29 -32.77
CA ASP A 84 -18.71 5.83 -33.01
C ASP A 84 -18.87 7.20 -32.35
N THR A 85 -18.69 8.25 -33.15
CA THR A 85 -18.85 9.64 -32.70
C THR A 85 -20.30 10.02 -32.45
N ASP A 86 -21.26 9.34 -33.10
CA ASP A 86 -22.69 9.58 -32.92
C ASP A 86 -23.15 9.11 -31.53
N ALA A 87 -22.64 7.97 -31.06
CA ALA A 87 -22.87 7.49 -29.70
C ALA A 87 -22.32 8.47 -28.64
N ILE A 88 -21.11 9.01 -28.86
CA ILE A 88 -20.51 10.03 -27.98
C ILE A 88 -21.33 11.32 -27.99
N GLN A 89 -21.82 11.75 -29.15
CA GLN A 89 -22.73 12.90 -29.26
C GLN A 89 -24.12 12.66 -28.65
N GLY A 90 -24.46 11.42 -28.30
CA GLY A 90 -25.78 11.08 -27.76
C GLY A 90 -26.87 11.12 -28.83
N ARG A 91 -26.56 10.70 -30.07
CA ARG A 91 -27.56 10.39 -31.08
C ARG A 91 -28.20 9.03 -30.78
N GLY A 92 -29.46 8.82 -31.22
CA GLY A 92 -30.24 7.62 -30.90
C GLY A 92 -31.48 7.94 -30.06
N SER A 93 -32.17 6.92 -29.53
CA SER A 93 -33.34 7.13 -28.68
C SER A 93 -32.94 7.67 -27.29
N TYR A 94 -33.91 8.16 -26.50
CA TYR A 94 -33.64 8.59 -25.13
C TYR A 94 -33.16 7.40 -24.27
N GLU A 95 -33.78 6.25 -24.51
CA GLU A 95 -33.48 4.96 -23.90
C GLU A 95 -32.03 4.55 -24.16
N ASP A 96 -31.57 4.59 -25.42
CA ASP A 96 -30.20 4.20 -25.78
C ASP A 96 -29.15 5.08 -25.08
N ARG A 97 -29.39 6.40 -25.04
CA ARG A 97 -28.49 7.36 -24.39
C ARG A 97 -28.41 7.15 -22.88
N THR A 98 -29.57 6.89 -22.27
CA THR A 98 -29.70 6.64 -20.83
C THR A 98 -29.02 5.33 -20.48
N GLU A 99 -29.23 4.29 -21.28
CA GLU A 99 -28.66 2.97 -21.07
C GLU A 99 -27.14 2.98 -21.22
N MET A 100 -26.61 3.63 -22.27
CA MET A 100 -25.17 3.80 -22.43
C MET A 100 -24.53 4.48 -21.21
N LEU A 101 -25.09 5.60 -20.75
CA LEU A 101 -24.59 6.31 -19.58
C LEU A 101 -24.69 5.46 -18.31
N ARG A 102 -25.81 4.77 -18.11
CA ARG A 102 -26.02 3.87 -16.97
C ARG A 102 -24.96 2.78 -16.93
N LEU A 103 -24.70 2.11 -18.06
CA LEU A 103 -23.71 1.04 -18.15
C LEU A 103 -22.30 1.54 -17.81
N ILE A 104 -21.91 2.71 -18.30
CA ILE A 104 -20.59 3.29 -18.02
C ILE A 104 -20.46 3.67 -16.53
N VAL A 105 -21.50 4.28 -15.95
CA VAL A 105 -21.52 4.65 -14.53
C VAL A 105 -21.50 3.42 -13.62
N ASP A 106 -22.26 2.38 -13.98
CA ASP A 106 -22.27 1.11 -13.26
C ASP A 106 -20.90 0.43 -13.33
N LEU A 107 -20.20 0.52 -14.46
CA LEU A 107 -18.85 -0.01 -14.62
C LEU A 107 -17.84 0.74 -13.74
N VAL A 108 -17.90 2.08 -13.71
CA VAL A 108 -17.05 2.90 -12.84
C VAL A 108 -17.32 2.60 -11.36
N GLU A 109 -18.59 2.47 -10.97
CA GLU A 109 -18.97 2.07 -9.62
C GLU A 109 -18.41 0.69 -9.26
N ALA A 110 -18.58 -0.30 -10.13
CA ALA A 110 -18.03 -1.63 -9.94
C ALA A 110 -16.51 -1.62 -9.79
N SER A 111 -15.79 -0.77 -10.54
CA SER A 111 -14.33 -0.65 -10.42
C SER A 111 -13.85 -0.04 -9.08
N LEU A 112 -14.70 0.70 -8.37
CA LEU A 112 -14.35 1.27 -7.06
C LEU A 112 -14.63 0.31 -5.91
N TYR A 113 -15.52 -0.67 -6.12
CA TYR A 113 -15.87 -1.70 -5.15
C TYR A 113 -15.47 -3.09 -5.67
N ALA A 114 -14.34 -3.18 -6.37
CA ALA A 114 -13.82 -4.46 -6.88
C ALA A 114 -13.62 -5.48 -5.75
N ASP A 115 -13.29 -4.97 -4.56
CA ASP A 115 -13.28 -5.75 -3.32
C ASP A 115 -14.70 -5.87 -2.76
N ASN A 116 -15.19 -7.10 -2.66
CA ASN A 116 -16.49 -7.37 -2.06
C ASN A 116 -16.39 -7.26 -0.53
N PRO A 117 -17.07 -6.31 0.12
CA PRO A 117 -16.95 -6.08 1.56
C PRO A 117 -17.51 -7.23 2.42
N LYS A 118 -18.17 -8.22 1.79
CA LYS A 118 -18.69 -9.42 2.46
C LYS A 118 -17.78 -10.63 2.32
N TRP A 119 -16.83 -10.62 1.39
CA TRP A 119 -15.91 -11.72 1.19
C TRP A 119 -14.72 -11.60 2.13
N SER A 120 -14.21 -12.73 2.59
CA SER A 120 -12.90 -12.74 3.25
C SER A 120 -11.81 -12.42 2.24
N VAL A 121 -10.63 -12.05 2.72
CA VAL A 121 -9.46 -11.78 1.85
C VAL A 121 -9.15 -12.99 0.96
N ASP A 122 -9.24 -14.21 1.51
CA ASP A 122 -8.97 -15.44 0.75
C ASP A 122 -10.03 -15.70 -0.34
N GLU A 123 -11.30 -15.41 -0.05
CA GLU A 123 -12.38 -15.53 -1.03
C GLU A 123 -12.24 -14.51 -2.15
N GLN A 124 -11.89 -13.27 -1.83
CA GLN A 124 -11.64 -12.22 -2.82
C GLN A 124 -10.45 -12.61 -3.72
N VAL A 125 -9.33 -13.01 -3.14
CA VAL A 125 -8.14 -13.45 -3.89
C VAL A 125 -8.46 -14.65 -4.78
N SER A 126 -9.22 -15.63 -4.30
CA SER A 126 -9.62 -16.78 -5.11
C SER A 126 -10.49 -16.37 -6.31
N LYS A 127 -11.39 -15.40 -6.12
CA LYS A 127 -12.27 -14.88 -7.18
C LYS A 127 -11.51 -14.02 -8.19
N ASP A 128 -10.56 -13.22 -7.73
CA ASP A 128 -9.71 -12.41 -8.59
C ASP A 128 -8.77 -13.29 -9.44
N ILE A 129 -8.22 -14.37 -8.87
CA ILE A 129 -7.45 -15.37 -9.63
C ILE A 129 -8.33 -16.03 -10.69
N GLN A 130 -9.55 -16.46 -10.34
CA GLN A 130 -10.50 -17.04 -11.31
C GLN A 130 -10.84 -16.07 -12.44
N LEU A 131 -10.97 -14.77 -12.14
CA LEU A 131 -11.22 -13.74 -13.13
C LEU A 131 -10.00 -13.54 -14.04
N ILE A 132 -8.79 -13.48 -13.48
CA ILE A 132 -7.54 -13.36 -14.24
C ILE A 132 -7.36 -14.58 -15.16
N ASP A 133 -7.64 -15.78 -14.66
CA ASP A 133 -7.57 -17.01 -15.46
C ASP A 133 -8.58 -16.97 -16.62
N ALA A 134 -9.82 -16.56 -16.35
CA ALA A 134 -10.85 -16.41 -17.38
C ALA A 134 -10.49 -15.34 -18.42
N ILE A 135 -9.91 -14.20 -17.99
CA ILE A 135 -9.42 -13.16 -18.90
C ILE A 135 -8.27 -13.71 -19.74
N SER A 136 -7.33 -14.44 -19.14
CA SER A 136 -6.18 -15.03 -19.83
C SER A 136 -6.62 -16.06 -20.86
N GLU A 137 -7.62 -16.89 -20.54
CA GLU A 137 -8.21 -17.86 -21.47
C GLU A 137 -8.92 -17.15 -22.64
N LYS A 138 -9.65 -16.07 -22.36
CA LYS A 138 -10.27 -15.22 -23.40
C LYS A 138 -9.23 -14.47 -24.24
N GLN A 139 -8.14 -14.01 -23.64
CA GLN A 139 -7.03 -13.39 -24.35
C GLN A 139 -6.27 -14.41 -25.20
N ALA A 140 -6.10 -15.66 -24.74
CA ALA A 140 -5.54 -16.73 -25.55
C ALA A 140 -6.38 -17.04 -26.80
N GLN A 141 -7.70 -16.78 -26.78
CA GLN A 141 -8.56 -16.84 -27.97
C GLN A 141 -8.35 -15.64 -28.91
N ILE A 142 -8.02 -14.46 -28.39
CA ILE A 142 -7.72 -13.23 -29.19
C ILE A 142 -6.32 -13.29 -29.79
N PHE A 143 -5.35 -13.81 -29.03
CA PHE A 143 -3.96 -14.03 -29.41
C PHE A 143 -3.73 -15.47 -29.89
N SER A 144 -4.77 -16.17 -30.38
CA SER A 144 -4.55 -17.46 -31.01
C SER A 144 -3.61 -17.26 -32.21
N GLU A 145 -2.68 -18.19 -32.41
CA GLU A 145 -1.74 -18.17 -33.55
C GLU A 145 -2.44 -18.11 -34.92
N GLU A 146 -3.76 -18.34 -34.95
CA GLU A 146 -4.60 -18.25 -36.15
C GLU A 146 -5.06 -16.82 -36.49
N CYS A 147 -5.09 -15.89 -35.52
CA CYS A 147 -5.37 -14.47 -35.79
C CYS A 147 -4.08 -13.72 -36.14
N LYS A 148 -3.70 -13.75 -37.42
CA LYS A 148 -2.64 -12.88 -37.97
C LYS A 148 -3.10 -11.42 -37.97
N LEU A 149 -2.95 -10.74 -36.84
CA LEU A 149 -3.26 -9.32 -36.66
C LEU A 149 -2.35 -8.39 -37.47
N PHE A 150 -1.21 -8.91 -37.97
CA PHE A 150 -0.28 -8.16 -38.80
C PHE A 150 -0.01 -8.88 -40.13
N PRO A 151 0.20 -8.14 -41.23
CA PRO A 151 0.79 -8.69 -42.45
C PRO A 151 2.11 -9.41 -42.13
N ALA A 152 2.45 -10.44 -42.89
CA ALA A 152 3.68 -11.23 -42.69
C ALA A 152 4.97 -10.39 -42.68
N ASP A 153 4.89 -9.14 -43.14
CA ASP A 153 6.00 -8.20 -43.29
C ASP A 153 6.23 -7.33 -42.04
N VAL A 154 5.37 -7.38 -41.01
CA VAL A 154 5.56 -6.62 -39.77
C VAL A 154 6.30 -7.48 -38.74
N GLN A 155 7.63 -7.34 -38.72
CA GLN A 155 8.46 -7.92 -37.67
C GLN A 155 8.38 -7.06 -36.40
N ILE A 156 7.54 -7.46 -35.44
CA ILE A 156 7.58 -6.89 -34.09
C ILE A 156 8.82 -7.48 -33.41
N GLN A 157 9.88 -6.68 -33.27
CA GLN A 157 10.99 -7.02 -32.39
C GLN A 157 10.48 -6.87 -30.94
N SER A 158 10.20 -8.00 -30.28
CA SER A 158 9.93 -7.99 -28.84
C SER A 158 11.19 -7.51 -28.10
N ILE A 159 11.09 -6.35 -27.45
CA ILE A 159 12.21 -5.70 -26.74
C ILE A 159 12.54 -6.41 -25.40
N TYR A 160 11.75 -7.41 -25.01
CA TYR A 160 11.96 -8.16 -23.78
C TYR A 160 12.24 -9.64 -24.08
N PRO A 161 13.44 -10.15 -23.75
CA PRO A 161 13.68 -11.58 -23.77
C PRO A 161 12.83 -12.20 -22.64
N LEU A 162 11.87 -13.05 -23.03
CA LEU A 162 11.15 -13.90 -22.08
C LEU A 162 12.15 -14.86 -21.42
N PRO A 163 12.12 -15.05 -20.08
CA PRO A 163 12.96 -16.02 -19.40
C PRO A 163 12.73 -17.43 -19.95
N GLU A 164 13.80 -18.22 -20.06
CA GLU A 164 13.71 -19.59 -20.53
C GLU A 164 12.96 -20.46 -19.50
N ILE A 165 11.98 -21.25 -19.96
CA ILE A 165 11.13 -22.08 -19.09
C ILE A 165 11.97 -23.04 -18.24
N GLY A 166 13.06 -23.58 -18.80
CA GLY A 166 13.97 -24.46 -18.07
C GLY A 166 14.66 -23.79 -16.87
N ASP A 167 14.91 -22.48 -16.93
CA ASP A 167 15.46 -21.73 -15.80
C ASP A 167 14.44 -21.60 -14.66
N LEU A 168 13.17 -21.40 -15.01
CA LEU A 168 12.08 -21.30 -14.03
C LEU A 168 11.79 -22.65 -13.37
N GLU A 169 11.78 -23.75 -14.13
CA GLU A 169 11.62 -25.10 -13.59
C GLU A 169 12.76 -25.47 -12.64
N LYS A 170 13.99 -25.08 -12.99
CA LYS A 170 15.16 -25.27 -12.12
C LYS A 170 15.04 -24.46 -10.83
N GLN A 171 14.64 -23.19 -10.90
CA GLN A 171 14.41 -22.38 -9.71
C GLN A 171 13.32 -22.96 -8.80
N LEU A 172 12.24 -23.49 -9.38
CA LEU A 172 11.17 -24.14 -8.62
C LEU A 172 11.69 -25.39 -7.89
N SER A 173 12.48 -26.22 -8.57
CA SER A 173 13.13 -27.40 -7.99
C SER A 173 14.06 -27.04 -6.83
N ASP A 174 14.90 -26.02 -7.01
CA ASP A 174 15.82 -25.54 -5.97
C ASP A 174 15.09 -25.06 -4.72
N GLN A 175 13.95 -24.38 -4.86
CA GLN A 175 13.14 -23.93 -3.72
C GLN A 175 12.43 -25.10 -3.03
N SER A 176 11.91 -26.06 -3.78
CA SER A 176 11.26 -27.25 -3.24
C SER A 176 12.21 -28.04 -2.34
N ASN A 177 13.47 -28.21 -2.76
CA ASN A 177 14.49 -28.90 -1.98
C ASN A 177 14.85 -28.18 -0.67
N ARG A 178 14.84 -26.83 -0.67
CA ARG A 178 15.08 -26.04 0.55
C ARG A 178 13.98 -26.22 1.58
N LEU A 179 12.72 -26.30 1.14
CA LEU A 179 11.58 -26.51 2.04
C LEU A 179 11.68 -27.85 2.76
N VAL A 180 12.07 -28.92 2.07
CA VAL A 180 12.27 -30.24 2.67
C VAL A 180 13.33 -30.19 3.78
N SER A 181 14.47 -29.55 3.53
CA SER A 181 15.55 -29.45 4.52
C SER A 181 15.16 -28.66 5.78
N ILE A 182 14.33 -27.62 5.63
CA ILE A 182 13.85 -26.83 6.78
C ILE A 182 12.89 -27.68 7.63
N GLN A 183 12.01 -28.46 6.99
CA GLN A 183 11.09 -29.34 7.71
C GLN A 183 11.84 -30.35 8.59
N GLU A 184 12.92 -30.95 8.07
CA GLU A 184 13.74 -31.90 8.84
C GLU A 184 14.39 -31.27 10.08
N MET A 185 14.80 -30.00 10.01
CA MET A 185 15.38 -29.30 11.18
C MET A 185 14.34 -28.99 12.25
N VAL A 186 13.11 -28.66 11.86
CA VAL A 186 12.01 -28.40 12.80
C VAL A 186 11.67 -29.67 13.59
N ASP A 187 11.62 -30.81 12.91
CA ASP A 187 11.31 -32.10 13.53
C ASP A 187 12.40 -32.52 14.55
N ASP A 188 13.68 -32.25 14.27
CA ASP A 188 14.78 -32.51 15.20
C ASP A 188 14.69 -31.66 16.48
N LEU A 189 14.35 -30.37 16.36
CA LEU A 189 14.20 -29.48 17.52
C LEU A 189 13.01 -29.88 18.40
N ALA A 190 11.88 -30.22 17.79
CA ALA A 190 10.69 -30.69 18.51
C ALA A 190 11.00 -31.95 19.34
N SER A 191 11.88 -32.83 18.85
CA SER A 191 12.27 -34.05 19.56
C SER A 191 13.11 -33.81 20.82
N LYS A 192 13.84 -32.69 20.88
CA LYS A 192 14.81 -32.40 21.96
C LYS A 192 14.20 -31.65 23.14
N HIS A 193 13.10 -30.92 22.95
CA HIS A 193 12.53 -30.04 23.95
C HIS A 193 11.05 -30.39 24.19
N PRO A 194 10.75 -31.45 24.95
CA PRO A 194 9.39 -31.80 25.29
C PRO A 194 8.80 -30.71 26.17
N TYR A 195 7.75 -30.06 25.69
CA TYR A 195 7.02 -29.03 26.43
C TYR A 195 6.46 -29.62 27.74
N ASN A 196 6.91 -29.09 28.89
CA ASN A 196 6.40 -29.44 30.21
C ASN A 196 5.62 -28.27 30.80
N PRO A 197 4.28 -28.31 30.80
CA PRO A 197 3.44 -27.21 31.31
C PRO A 197 3.46 -27.04 32.83
N ASP A 198 4.04 -27.98 33.59
CA ASP A 198 4.04 -27.99 35.06
C ASP A 198 5.40 -27.61 35.68
N GLU A 199 6.28 -26.93 34.93
CA GLU A 199 7.61 -26.54 35.42
C GLU A 199 7.51 -25.39 36.45
N GLU A 200 8.00 -25.61 37.69
CA GLU A 200 7.90 -24.62 38.78
C GLU A 200 8.92 -23.47 38.61
N TYR A 201 8.45 -22.28 38.23
CA TYR A 201 9.28 -21.09 37.96
C TYR A 201 9.64 -20.23 39.19
N VAL A 202 9.49 -20.77 40.40
CA VAL A 202 9.62 -20.02 41.67
C VAL A 202 10.99 -19.35 41.82
N GLU A 203 12.06 -20.03 41.41
CA GLU A 203 13.42 -19.50 41.49
C GLU A 203 13.65 -18.35 40.51
N VAL A 204 13.09 -18.44 39.31
CA VAL A 204 13.18 -17.41 38.26
C VAL A 204 12.40 -16.16 38.66
N GLU A 205 11.21 -16.32 39.25
CA GLU A 205 10.42 -15.20 39.77
C GLU A 205 11.15 -14.45 40.89
N ALA A 206 11.81 -15.18 41.80
CA ALA A 206 12.57 -14.59 42.90
C ALA A 206 13.74 -13.73 42.40
N ILE A 207 14.47 -14.20 41.38
CA ILE A 207 15.57 -13.45 40.75
C ILE A 207 15.05 -12.19 40.06
N LEU A 208 13.89 -12.27 39.39
CA LEU A 208 13.29 -11.11 38.73
C LEU A 208 12.89 -10.04 39.75
N ARG A 209 12.28 -10.43 40.87
CA ARG A 209 11.87 -9.50 41.94
C ARG A 209 13.07 -8.75 42.52
N ALA A 210 14.17 -9.45 42.79
CA ALA A 210 15.39 -8.85 43.34
C ALA A 210 15.99 -7.77 42.42
N HIS A 211 15.99 -8.00 41.10
CA HIS A 211 16.48 -7.02 40.14
C HIS A 211 15.60 -5.76 40.06
N LEU A 212 14.27 -5.92 40.14
CA LEU A 212 13.34 -4.81 40.12
C LEU A 212 13.45 -3.91 41.36
N GLU A 213 13.68 -4.50 42.53
CA GLU A 213 13.92 -3.75 43.77
C GLU A 213 15.17 -2.86 43.66
N THR A 214 16.26 -3.42 43.12
CA THR A 214 17.54 -2.71 42.93
C THR A 214 17.40 -1.54 41.95
N PHE A 215 16.63 -1.74 40.87
CA PHE A 215 16.33 -0.68 39.90
C PHE A 215 15.55 0.48 40.55
N LEU A 216 14.53 0.17 41.35
CA LEU A 216 13.70 1.16 42.02
C LEU A 216 14.53 2.06 42.95
N GLU A 217 15.45 1.48 43.70
CA GLU A 217 16.34 2.23 44.60
C GLU A 217 17.27 3.17 43.84
N THR A 218 17.84 2.69 42.73
CA THR A 218 18.69 3.49 41.85
C THR A 218 17.93 4.68 41.25
N ALA A 219 16.69 4.47 40.78
CA ALA A 219 15.86 5.54 40.23
C ALA A 219 15.50 6.61 41.27
N LYS A 220 15.21 6.20 42.51
CA LYS A 220 14.93 7.14 43.62
C LYS A 220 16.16 7.99 43.96
N SER A 221 17.35 7.38 43.98
CA SER A 221 18.61 8.08 44.22
C SER A 221 18.88 9.12 43.13
N PHE A 222 18.76 8.73 41.85
CA PHE A 222 18.91 9.64 40.71
C PHE A 222 17.95 10.83 40.81
N ASN A 223 16.68 10.59 41.09
CA ASN A 223 15.68 11.65 41.16
C ASN A 223 15.97 12.66 42.29
N THR A 224 16.55 12.18 43.39
CA THR A 224 16.98 13.03 44.50
C THR A 224 18.16 13.91 44.10
N ILE A 225 19.20 13.32 43.51
CA ILE A 225 20.40 14.04 43.04
C ILE A 225 20.02 15.08 41.98
N TYR A 226 19.21 14.70 40.99
CA TYR A 226 18.80 15.61 39.93
C TYR A 226 18.05 16.83 40.48
N ASN A 227 17.02 16.62 41.31
CA ASN A 227 16.18 17.73 41.77
C ASN A 227 16.84 18.58 42.85
N LYS A 228 17.61 17.99 43.76
CA LYS A 228 18.21 18.72 44.88
C LYS A 228 19.57 19.30 44.57
N GLU A 229 20.35 18.65 43.70
CA GLU A 229 21.74 19.00 43.49
C GLU A 229 22.00 19.57 42.09
N ILE A 230 21.37 19.03 41.04
CA ILE A 230 21.68 19.47 39.67
C ILE A 230 20.77 20.61 39.20
N ARG A 231 19.45 20.47 39.37
CA ARG A 231 18.43 21.42 38.89
C ARG A 231 18.57 22.86 39.41
N PRO A 232 18.99 23.11 40.67
CA PRO A 232 19.21 24.47 41.15
C PRO A 232 20.39 25.17 40.47
N TRP A 233 21.46 24.43 40.15
CA TRP A 233 22.66 24.97 39.48
C TRP A 233 22.38 25.32 38.02
N THR A 234 21.54 24.54 37.34
CA THR A 234 21.18 24.82 35.94
C THR A 234 20.34 26.09 35.77
N HIS A 235 19.74 26.63 36.84
CA HIS A 235 19.01 27.90 36.81
C HIS A 235 19.87 29.12 37.19
N MET A 236 21.08 28.93 37.73
CA MET A 236 21.96 30.03 38.19
C MET A 236 23.18 30.30 37.30
N MET A 237 23.42 29.51 36.25
CA MET A 237 24.51 29.75 35.31
C MET A 237 24.01 30.52 34.09
N GLU A 238 24.64 31.65 33.76
CA GLU A 238 24.51 32.26 32.42
C GLU A 238 24.92 31.22 31.37
N VAL A 239 24.14 31.14 30.29
CA VAL A 239 24.27 30.14 29.22
C VAL A 239 25.72 30.10 28.70
N PRO A 240 26.44 28.98 28.80
CA PRO A 240 27.77 28.85 28.21
C PRO A 240 27.66 28.98 26.70
N GLN A 241 28.38 29.94 26.09
CA GLN A 241 28.55 29.99 24.64
C GLN A 241 29.30 28.74 24.18
N LEU A 242 28.60 27.81 23.54
CA LEU A 242 29.17 26.54 23.09
C LEU A 242 30.06 26.76 21.86
N HIS A 243 31.37 26.65 22.04
CA HIS A 243 32.31 26.32 20.97
C HIS A 243 31.94 24.95 20.37
N GLY A 244 32.15 24.78 19.06
CA GLY A 244 31.67 23.65 18.25
C GLY A 244 31.70 22.28 18.96
N PHE A 245 30.61 21.53 18.79
CA PHE A 245 30.28 20.24 19.42
C PHE A 245 31.52 19.43 19.86
N GLY A 246 31.89 19.56 21.13
CA GLY A 246 33.10 18.96 21.71
C GLY A 246 33.10 17.43 21.78
N PRO A 247 34.11 16.81 22.40
CA PRO A 247 34.32 15.35 22.41
C PRO A 247 33.14 14.52 22.94
N ALA A 248 32.25 15.10 23.74
CA ALA A 248 31.02 14.46 24.21
C ALA A 248 29.98 14.28 23.09
N ALA A 249 29.84 15.25 22.19
CA ALA A 249 28.94 15.15 21.05
C ALA A 249 29.43 14.13 20.02
N ASN A 250 30.75 14.05 19.80
CA ASN A 250 31.34 12.98 18.99
C ASN A 250 31.12 11.60 19.62
N ARG A 251 31.26 11.46 20.94
CA ARG A 251 30.93 10.19 21.63
C ARG A 251 29.46 9.84 21.51
N LEU A 252 28.56 10.83 21.55
CA LEU A 252 27.13 10.63 21.35
C LEU A 252 26.83 10.18 19.91
N LEU A 253 27.47 10.78 18.91
CA LEU A 253 27.33 10.39 17.51
C LEU A 253 27.83 8.97 17.26
N GLU A 254 28.95 8.58 17.86
CA GLU A 254 29.46 7.20 17.76
C GLU A 254 28.57 6.19 18.50
N ALA A 255 28.04 6.54 19.67
CA ALA A 255 27.05 5.72 20.38
C ALA A 255 25.76 5.57 19.56
N TYR A 256 25.31 6.64 18.90
CA TYR A 256 24.17 6.63 17.98
C TYR A 256 24.41 5.68 16.79
N LYS A 257 25.57 5.76 16.13
CA LYS A 257 25.92 4.85 15.01
C LYS A 257 25.96 3.39 15.47
N MET A 258 26.48 3.12 16.67
CA MET A 258 26.46 1.78 17.26
C MET A 258 25.04 1.28 17.56
N LEU A 259 24.19 2.12 18.15
CA LEU A 259 22.79 1.80 18.41
C LEU A 259 22.02 1.52 17.11
N TRP A 260 22.24 2.35 16.09
CA TRP A 260 21.61 2.19 14.78
C TRP A 260 22.02 0.87 14.12
N LYS A 261 23.31 0.51 14.18
CA LYS A 261 23.81 -0.78 13.70
C LYS A 261 23.22 -1.95 14.50
N PHE A 262 23.09 -1.81 15.82
CA PHE A 262 22.49 -2.82 16.68
C PHE A 262 21.00 -3.04 16.37
N LEU A 263 20.23 -1.97 16.19
CA LEU A 263 18.82 -2.04 15.78
C LEU A 263 18.66 -2.66 14.39
N GLY A 264 19.54 -2.33 13.44
CA GLY A 264 19.59 -2.98 12.14
C GLY A 264 19.85 -4.50 12.26
N ASN A 265 20.76 -4.90 13.14
CA ASN A 265 21.04 -6.31 13.42
C ASN A 265 19.85 -7.01 14.09
N LEU A 266 19.14 -6.36 15.03
CA LEU A 266 17.93 -6.92 15.64
C LEU A 266 16.79 -7.07 14.62
N LYS A 267 16.66 -6.11 13.69
CA LYS A 267 15.71 -6.23 12.57
C LYS A 267 16.06 -7.44 11.70
N ASN A 268 17.32 -7.60 11.33
CA ASN A 268 17.78 -8.77 10.56
C ASN A 268 17.57 -10.08 11.33
N LEU A 269 17.80 -10.08 12.65
CA LEU A 269 17.54 -11.23 13.52
C LEU A 269 16.05 -11.57 13.59
N ARG A 270 15.18 -10.56 13.69
CA ARG A 270 13.73 -10.72 13.61
C ARG A 270 13.32 -11.26 12.25
N ASP A 271 13.85 -10.72 11.16
CA ASP A 271 13.49 -11.15 9.81
C ASP A 271 13.98 -12.59 9.56
N SER A 272 15.15 -12.95 10.11
CA SER A 272 15.65 -14.34 10.15
C SER A 272 14.78 -15.23 11.03
N HIS A 273 14.37 -14.77 12.21
CA HIS A 273 13.46 -15.48 13.11
C HIS A 273 12.07 -15.66 12.48
N ALA A 274 11.54 -14.66 11.78
CA ALA A 274 10.28 -14.73 11.07
C ALA A 274 10.35 -15.70 9.89
N ALA A 275 11.46 -15.69 9.14
CA ALA A 275 11.73 -16.69 8.10
C ALA A 275 11.81 -18.12 8.65
N VAL A 276 12.33 -18.30 9.88
CA VAL A 276 12.37 -19.58 10.59
C VAL A 276 11.01 -19.94 11.21
N ALA A 277 10.25 -18.96 11.71
CA ALA A 277 8.95 -19.15 12.37
C ALA A 277 7.81 -19.46 11.39
N VAL A 278 7.91 -19.02 10.12
CA VAL A 278 6.96 -19.41 9.05
C VAL A 278 7.02 -20.92 8.75
N GLY A 279 8.09 -21.62 9.17
CA GLY A 279 8.17 -23.08 9.15
C GLY A 279 7.60 -23.78 10.39
N SER A 280 7.12 -23.05 11.40
CA SER A 280 6.58 -23.61 12.64
C SER A 280 5.15 -23.15 12.88
N LEU A 281 4.20 -23.81 12.21
CA LEU A 281 2.81 -23.83 12.66
C LEU A 281 2.71 -24.85 13.80
N THR A 282 2.82 -24.39 15.03
CA THR A 282 1.99 -24.93 16.11
C THR A 282 1.47 -23.79 16.98
N GLU A 283 0.18 -23.88 17.21
CA GLU A 283 -0.64 -22.98 18.02
C GLU A 283 -0.03 -22.75 19.40
N THR A 284 0.02 -21.50 19.84
CA THR A 284 -0.12 -21.20 21.27
C THR A 284 -1.36 -20.35 21.46
N VAL A 285 -2.43 -21.09 21.75
CA VAL A 285 -3.39 -20.81 22.82
C VAL A 285 -2.92 -19.68 23.73
N GLY A 286 -3.73 -18.62 23.83
CA GLY A 286 -3.67 -17.71 24.97
C GLY A 286 -3.52 -16.21 24.70
N GLY A 287 -3.75 -15.69 23.49
CA GLY A 287 -4.04 -14.26 23.28
C GLY A 287 -2.97 -13.24 23.72
N GLU A 288 -1.80 -13.66 24.22
CA GLU A 288 -0.70 -12.78 24.60
C GLU A 288 0.37 -12.73 23.52
N PRO A 289 0.83 -11.53 23.12
CA PRO A 289 1.85 -11.36 22.10
C PRO A 289 3.16 -12.00 22.57
N SER A 290 3.84 -12.74 21.69
CA SER A 290 5.14 -13.37 21.98
C SER A 290 6.13 -12.34 22.56
N SER A 291 7.08 -12.79 23.38
CA SER A 291 8.13 -11.92 23.95
C SER A 291 8.86 -11.09 22.87
N VAL A 292 8.98 -11.62 21.65
CA VAL A 292 9.47 -10.92 20.47
C VAL A 292 8.52 -9.81 20.02
N THR A 293 7.21 -10.09 19.96
CA THR A 293 6.17 -9.09 19.67
C THR A 293 6.14 -7.96 20.71
N ARG A 294 6.42 -8.28 21.99
CA ARG A 294 6.55 -7.27 23.06
C ARG A 294 7.83 -6.43 22.91
N ILE A 295 8.97 -7.06 22.59
CA ILE A 295 10.22 -6.33 22.29
C ILE A 295 10.04 -5.44 21.06
N ILE A 296 9.31 -5.91 20.03
CA ILE A 296 8.98 -5.11 18.85
C ILE A 296 8.11 -3.90 19.25
N SER A 297 7.05 -4.11 20.03
CA SER A 297 6.20 -3.04 20.57
C SER A 297 7.01 -2.03 21.38
N GLU A 298 7.94 -2.47 22.23
CA GLU A 298 8.81 -1.60 23.01
C GLU A 298 9.83 -0.84 22.13
N CYS A 299 10.35 -1.47 21.07
CA CYS A 299 11.19 -0.82 20.07
C CYS A 299 10.42 0.24 19.26
N GLU A 300 9.17 -0.05 18.89
CA GLU A 300 8.28 0.89 18.19
C GLU A 300 7.91 2.07 19.09
N THR A 301 7.67 1.80 20.38
CA THR A 301 7.42 2.85 21.39
C THR A 301 8.67 3.71 21.60
N ALA A 302 9.86 3.11 21.65
CA ALA A 302 11.11 3.84 21.75
C ALA A 302 11.40 4.69 20.49
N LEU A 303 11.06 4.19 19.30
CA LEU A 303 11.19 4.93 18.04
C LEU A 303 10.23 6.12 17.95
N THR A 304 8.99 5.97 18.44
CA THR A 304 8.03 7.09 18.47
C THR A 304 8.45 8.17 19.45
N LEU A 305 8.97 7.81 20.63
CA LEU A 305 9.55 8.76 21.58
C LEU A 305 10.79 9.45 20.99
N LEU A 306 11.67 8.70 20.32
CA LEU A 306 12.86 9.26 19.68
C LEU A 306 12.51 10.24 18.56
N ASN A 307 11.52 9.91 17.71
CA ASN A 307 11.07 10.81 16.65
C ASN A 307 10.39 12.06 17.22
N ARG A 308 9.68 11.96 18.34
CA ARG A 308 9.14 13.12 19.05
C ARG A 308 10.26 14.03 19.54
N ASP A 309 11.28 13.46 20.16
CA ASP A 309 12.39 14.23 20.73
C ASP A 309 13.29 14.83 19.62
N LEU A 310 13.45 14.13 18.50
CA LEU A 310 14.07 14.68 17.28
C LEU A 310 13.25 15.80 16.66
N SER A 311 11.92 15.73 16.69
CA SER A 311 11.06 16.83 16.24
C SER A 311 11.18 18.05 17.14
N ILE A 312 11.30 17.85 18.47
CA ILE A 312 11.58 18.93 19.42
C ILE A 312 12.95 19.54 19.14
N LEU A 313 13.97 18.71 18.87
CA LEU A 313 15.32 19.17 18.52
C LEU A 313 15.32 19.95 17.20
N SER A 314 14.62 19.45 16.17
CA SER A 314 14.45 20.11 14.88
C SER A 314 13.73 21.45 15.01
N ALA A 315 12.64 21.52 15.78
CA ALA A 315 11.95 22.77 16.10
C ALA A 315 12.84 23.73 16.90
N SER A 316 13.76 23.21 17.73
CA SER A 316 14.74 24.03 18.43
C SER A 316 15.81 24.59 17.50
N ILE A 317 16.25 23.81 16.51
CA ILE A 317 17.16 24.25 15.44
C ILE A 317 16.48 25.29 14.54
N ALA A 318 15.19 25.11 14.21
CA ALA A 318 14.43 26.09 13.42
C ALA A 318 14.28 27.44 14.14
N ARG A 319 14.05 27.41 15.46
CA ARG A 319 14.06 28.62 16.32
C ARG A 319 15.44 29.27 16.39
N GLU A 320 16.52 28.48 16.42
CA GLU A 320 17.91 28.98 16.36
C GLU A 320 18.22 29.63 15.00
N GLN A 321 17.67 29.10 13.91
CA GLN A 321 17.83 29.62 12.55
C GLN A 321 16.88 30.79 12.22
N GLY A 322 15.99 31.18 13.14
CA GLY A 322 15.07 32.30 12.96
C GLY A 322 13.96 32.07 11.93
N VAL A 323 13.61 30.81 11.67
CA VAL A 323 12.49 30.45 10.77
C VAL A 323 11.25 30.19 11.63
N ASP A 324 10.67 31.26 12.16
CA ASP A 324 9.25 31.25 12.56
C ASP A 324 8.42 31.62 11.31
N ASP A 325 7.41 30.82 11.02
CA ASP A 325 6.45 31.01 9.92
C ASP A 325 5.90 32.45 9.89
N SER A 326 6.09 33.11 8.74
CA SER A 326 5.14 34.08 8.20
C SER A 326 4.15 33.34 7.29
#